data_AF-A0A9W6R6A2-F1
#
_entry.id   AF-A0A9W6R6A2-F1
#
_cell.length_a   1.000
_cell.length_b   1.000
_cell.length_c   1.000
_cell.angle_alpha   90.00
_cell.angle_beta   90.00
_cell.angle_gamma   90.00
#
_symmetry.space_group_name_H-M   'P 1'
#
loop_
_entity.id
_entity.type
_entity.pdbx_description
1 polymer ?
#
loop_
_entity_poly.entity_id
_entity_poly.type
_entity_poly.pdbx_seq_one_letter_code
_entity_poly.pdbx_strand_id
1 'polypeptide(L)'
;MLAEAGLPEGLLHVLPGGADVGEALVAHPGVPCISFTGSTAAGRVIGAAAAPLLKKVHLELGGNNALLVLPDADLDDAASAGAFGSFLHQGQICMTTGRHLVPADKAEEYVAKLAEKATAIKVGDPEDPANALGPVIDARQRDRIHDLVVRTVERGAALAVGGSYEGLFGAIELAERIESGAVHINDQTVDDEAVAPFGGVKASGTGGRFGGSASLDTFSEVQWVTAQTSIERYPF
;
A
#
# COMPACT_ATOMS: atom_id res chain seq x y z
N MET A 1 4.30 -23.96 -10.70
CA MET A 1 3.56 -24.12 -9.41
C MET A 1 2.08 -24.41 -9.61
N LEU A 2 1.20 -23.43 -9.91
CA LEU A 2 -0.27 -23.67 -9.90
C LEU A 2 -0.75 -24.76 -10.87
N ALA A 3 -0.18 -24.85 -12.09
CA ALA A 3 -0.50 -25.92 -13.02
C ALA A 3 0.00 -27.30 -12.53
N GLU A 4 1.16 -27.36 -11.88
CA GLU A 4 1.68 -28.61 -11.26
C GLU A 4 0.81 -29.05 -10.06
N ALA A 5 0.16 -28.10 -9.38
CA ALA A 5 -0.82 -28.37 -8.32
C ALA A 5 -2.19 -28.85 -8.85
N GLY A 6 -2.34 -29.05 -10.16
CA GLY A 6 -3.54 -29.61 -10.78
C GLY A 6 -4.67 -28.61 -11.00
N LEU A 7 -4.38 -27.30 -11.09
CA LEU A 7 -5.38 -26.28 -11.39
C LEU A 7 -6.02 -26.54 -12.78
N PRO A 8 -7.36 -26.60 -12.90
CA PRO A 8 -8.04 -26.82 -14.18
C PRO A 8 -7.69 -25.80 -15.27
N GLU A 9 -7.65 -26.27 -16.52
CA GLU A 9 -7.51 -25.41 -17.70
C GLU A 9 -8.66 -24.40 -17.79
N GLY A 10 -8.35 -23.16 -18.16
CA GLY A 10 -9.32 -22.06 -18.24
C GLY A 10 -9.74 -21.44 -16.90
N LEU A 11 -9.26 -21.94 -15.75
CA LEU A 11 -9.57 -21.35 -14.43
C LEU A 11 -8.67 -20.15 -14.08
N LEU A 12 -7.46 -20.08 -14.65
CA LEU A 12 -6.55 -18.95 -14.49
C LEU A 12 -5.99 -18.52 -15.86
N HIS A 13 -6.09 -17.22 -16.13
CA HIS A 13 -5.46 -16.57 -17.28
C HIS A 13 -4.53 -15.48 -16.79
N VAL A 14 -3.32 -15.41 -17.35
CA VAL A 14 -2.31 -14.38 -17.05
C VAL A 14 -2.05 -13.60 -18.34
N LEU A 15 -2.28 -12.29 -18.30
CA LEU A 15 -2.18 -11.40 -19.47
C LEU A 15 -1.21 -10.25 -19.18
N PRO A 16 0.09 -10.40 -19.50
CA PRO A 16 1.04 -9.29 -19.48
C PRO A 16 0.60 -8.22 -20.49
N GLY A 17 0.45 -6.97 -20.06
CA GLY A 17 -0.14 -5.92 -20.88
C GLY A 17 -0.03 -4.52 -20.27
N GLY A 18 -0.45 -3.52 -21.03
CA GLY A 18 -0.49 -2.12 -20.61
C GLY A 18 -1.88 -1.67 -20.12
N ALA A 19 -2.09 -0.35 -20.16
CA ALA A 19 -3.38 0.25 -19.81
C ALA A 19 -4.51 -0.16 -20.77
N ASP A 20 -4.17 -0.52 -22.01
CA ASP A 20 -5.06 -1.03 -23.05
C ASP A 20 -5.69 -2.39 -22.68
N VAL A 21 -4.87 -3.33 -22.19
CA VAL A 21 -5.34 -4.64 -21.70
C VAL A 21 -6.17 -4.46 -20.41
N GLY A 22 -5.77 -3.54 -19.53
CA GLY A 22 -6.54 -3.17 -18.35
C GLY A 22 -7.92 -2.58 -18.68
N GLU A 23 -7.98 -1.63 -19.62
CA GLU A 23 -9.23 -1.01 -20.09
C GLU A 23 -10.17 -2.05 -20.70
N ALA A 24 -9.65 -2.95 -21.55
CA ALA A 24 -10.42 -4.04 -22.14
C ALA A 24 -11.03 -4.97 -21.07
N LEU A 25 -10.27 -5.36 -20.05
CA LEU A 25 -10.75 -6.20 -18.93
C LEU A 25 -11.82 -5.48 -18.10
N VAL A 26 -11.62 -4.19 -17.81
CA VAL A 26 -12.59 -3.38 -17.05
C VAL A 26 -13.88 -3.18 -17.83
N ALA A 27 -13.82 -2.99 -19.15
CA ALA A 27 -14.99 -2.85 -20.02
C ALA A 27 -15.70 -4.16 -20.38
N HIS A 28 -15.04 -5.32 -20.29
CA HIS A 28 -15.61 -6.59 -20.76
C HIS A 28 -16.81 -7.06 -19.89
N PRO A 29 -18.03 -7.27 -20.44
CA PRO A 29 -19.21 -7.56 -19.63
C PRO A 29 -19.15 -8.94 -18.93
N GLY A 30 -18.34 -9.87 -19.42
CA GLY A 30 -18.13 -11.18 -18.78
C GLY A 30 -17.21 -11.17 -17.54
N VAL A 31 -16.72 -10.00 -17.10
CA VAL A 31 -15.87 -9.86 -15.91
C VAL A 31 -16.67 -9.13 -14.81
N PRO A 32 -17.32 -9.84 -13.85
CA PRO A 32 -18.28 -9.23 -12.92
C PRO A 32 -17.63 -8.47 -11.75
N CYS A 33 -16.41 -8.85 -11.37
CA CYS A 33 -15.63 -8.23 -10.31
C CYS A 33 -14.27 -7.77 -10.85
N ILE A 34 -13.84 -6.58 -10.47
CA ILE A 34 -12.50 -6.03 -10.73
C ILE A 34 -11.78 -5.89 -9.41
N SER A 35 -10.63 -6.53 -9.30
CA SER A 35 -9.65 -6.34 -8.23
C SER A 35 -8.45 -5.60 -8.81
N PHE A 36 -8.01 -4.50 -8.18
CA PHE A 36 -6.88 -3.71 -8.63
C PHE A 36 -6.05 -3.18 -7.45
N THR A 37 -4.74 -3.47 -7.50
CA THR A 37 -3.74 -2.90 -6.58
C THR A 37 -2.85 -1.92 -7.33
N GLY A 38 -2.70 -0.67 -6.85
CA GLY A 38 -1.80 0.29 -7.51
C GLY A 38 -1.98 1.76 -7.11
N SER A 39 -1.78 2.68 -8.05
CA SER A 39 -1.89 4.12 -7.75
C SER A 39 -3.34 4.59 -7.65
N THR A 40 -3.63 5.49 -6.69
CA THR A 40 -4.96 6.12 -6.53
C THR A 40 -5.47 6.79 -7.81
N ALA A 41 -4.57 7.32 -8.65
CA ALA A 41 -4.95 7.91 -9.94
C ALA A 41 -5.51 6.85 -10.91
N ALA A 42 -4.83 5.70 -11.04
CA ALA A 42 -5.31 4.60 -11.87
C ALA A 42 -6.59 3.97 -11.29
N GLY A 43 -6.66 3.76 -9.97
CA GLY A 43 -7.85 3.23 -9.31
C GLY A 43 -9.11 4.07 -9.56
N ARG A 44 -8.99 5.40 -9.56
CA ARG A 44 -10.12 6.30 -9.91
C ARG A 44 -10.59 6.14 -11.35
N VAL A 45 -9.68 5.94 -12.31
CA VAL A 45 -10.04 5.66 -13.71
C VAL A 45 -10.74 4.30 -13.82
N ILE A 46 -10.21 3.27 -13.17
CA ILE A 46 -10.79 1.91 -13.16
C ILE A 46 -12.20 1.90 -12.55
N GLY A 47 -12.38 2.54 -11.38
CA GLY A 47 -13.69 2.65 -10.74
C GLY A 47 -14.71 3.40 -11.61
N ALA A 48 -14.29 4.48 -12.29
CA ALA A 48 -15.15 5.22 -13.21
C ALA A 48 -15.52 4.43 -14.47
N ALA A 49 -14.59 3.65 -15.03
CA ALA A 49 -14.82 2.81 -16.21
C ALA A 49 -15.65 1.55 -15.90
N ALA A 50 -15.58 1.03 -14.67
CA ALA A 50 -16.37 -0.11 -14.21
C ALA A 50 -17.82 0.24 -13.83
N ALA A 51 -18.08 1.46 -13.35
CA ALA A 51 -19.37 1.90 -12.84
C ALA A 51 -20.56 1.79 -13.84
N PRO A 52 -20.43 2.08 -15.15
CA PRO A 52 -21.52 1.91 -16.12
C PRO A 52 -22.02 0.46 -16.27
N LEU A 53 -21.22 -0.52 -15.85
CA LEU A 53 -21.55 -1.94 -15.86
C LEU A 53 -21.92 -2.48 -14.47
N LEU A 54 -22.04 -1.59 -13.46
CA LEU A 54 -22.36 -1.91 -12.05
C LEU A 54 -21.48 -3.03 -11.45
N LYS A 55 -20.24 -3.16 -11.92
CA LYS A 55 -19.29 -4.17 -11.46
C LYS A 55 -18.93 -3.97 -10.00
N LYS A 56 -18.61 -5.07 -9.33
CA LYS A 56 -17.96 -5.05 -8.00
C LYS A 56 -16.52 -4.58 -8.19
N VAL A 57 -16.09 -3.54 -7.50
CA VAL A 57 -14.74 -2.96 -7.67
C VAL A 57 -14.02 -2.85 -6.33
N HIS A 58 -13.06 -3.75 -6.13
CA HIS A 58 -12.14 -3.71 -5.00
C HIS A 58 -10.84 -3.04 -5.44
N LEU A 59 -10.53 -1.89 -4.84
CA LEU A 59 -9.34 -1.12 -5.10
C LEU A 59 -8.47 -1.08 -3.85
N GLU A 60 -7.21 -1.51 -3.97
CA GLU A 60 -6.15 -1.26 -2.99
C GLU A 60 -5.16 -0.26 -3.57
N LEU A 61 -5.04 0.89 -2.93
CA LEU A 61 -4.43 2.08 -3.51
C LEU A 61 -3.37 2.66 -2.58
N GLY A 62 -2.48 3.47 -3.14
CA GLY A 62 -1.37 4.07 -2.41
C GLY A 62 -1.75 4.63 -1.03
N GLY A 63 -1.00 4.21 -0.01
CA GLY A 63 -1.08 4.76 1.34
C GLY A 63 -0.33 6.08 1.47
N ASN A 64 -0.46 6.66 2.66
CA ASN A 64 0.31 7.80 3.13
C ASN A 64 0.40 7.58 4.65
N ASN A 65 1.21 6.62 5.04
CA ASN A 65 1.13 6.00 6.36
C ASN A 65 2.02 6.74 7.36
N ALA A 66 1.66 6.67 8.64
CA ALA A 66 2.32 7.45 9.67
C ALA A 66 2.53 6.64 10.93
N LEU A 67 3.77 6.68 11.41
CA LEU A 67 4.15 6.24 12.74
C LEU A 67 3.92 7.40 13.71
N LEU A 68 3.26 7.14 14.84
CA LEU A 68 3.11 8.10 15.93
C LEU A 68 4.06 7.70 17.06
N VAL A 69 4.95 8.61 17.44
CA VAL A 69 5.76 8.47 18.65
C VAL A 69 4.96 9.09 19.79
N LEU A 70 4.76 8.35 20.89
CA LEU A 70 4.05 8.86 22.06
C LEU A 70 5.02 9.55 23.04
N PRO A 71 4.56 10.45 23.93
CA PRO A 71 5.44 11.15 24.87
C PRO A 71 6.26 10.23 25.79
N ASP A 72 5.73 9.06 26.09
CA ASP A 72 6.33 8.00 26.91
C ASP A 72 7.10 6.94 26.11
N ALA A 73 7.08 6.99 24.77
CA ALA A 73 7.80 6.03 23.92
C ALA A 73 9.33 6.17 24.03
N ASP A 74 10.00 5.03 24.00
CA ASP A 74 11.46 4.94 23.81
C ASP A 74 11.83 5.39 22.39
N LEU A 75 12.88 6.21 22.27
CA LEU A 75 13.26 6.83 21.00
C LEU A 75 14.21 5.98 20.16
N ASP A 76 14.94 5.03 20.74
CA ASP A 76 15.80 4.11 19.97
C ASP A 76 14.98 3.00 19.33
N ASP A 77 13.98 2.46 20.04
CA ASP A 77 13.00 1.52 19.52
C ASP A 77 12.10 2.19 18.47
N ALA A 78 11.53 3.37 18.77
CA ALA A 78 10.67 4.08 17.83
C ALA A 78 11.41 4.54 16.57
N ALA A 79 12.72 4.85 16.66
CA ALA A 79 13.54 5.13 15.49
C ALA A 79 13.94 3.86 14.74
N SER A 80 14.07 2.70 15.41
CA SER A 80 14.24 1.39 14.74
C SER A 80 13.00 1.00 13.92
N ALA A 81 11.80 1.05 14.54
CA ALA A 81 10.54 0.79 13.85
C ALA A 81 10.32 1.79 12.70
N GLY A 82 10.63 3.07 12.94
CA GLY A 82 10.61 4.13 11.92
C GLY A 82 11.54 3.84 10.73
N ALA A 83 12.80 3.45 10.98
CA ALA A 83 13.74 3.13 9.92
C ALA A 83 13.28 1.93 9.08
N PHE A 84 12.81 0.86 9.71
CA PHE A 84 12.31 -0.33 9.01
C PHE A 84 11.08 0.02 8.13
N GLY A 85 10.05 0.62 8.73
CA GLY A 85 8.81 0.96 8.02
C GLY A 85 8.99 1.97 6.89
N SER A 86 10.01 2.83 6.96
CA SER A 86 10.29 3.86 5.95
C SER A 86 11.17 3.35 4.81
N PHE A 87 12.23 2.60 5.13
CA PHE A 87 13.29 2.28 4.16
C PHE A 87 13.17 0.88 3.54
N LEU A 88 12.39 -0.04 4.12
CA LEU A 88 12.18 -1.37 3.54
C LEU A 88 11.72 -1.28 2.07
N HIS A 89 12.38 -2.05 1.20
CA HIS A 89 12.13 -2.07 -0.24
C HIS A 89 12.15 -0.66 -0.90
N GLN A 90 13.06 0.21 -0.45
CA GLN A 90 13.22 1.59 -0.93
C GLN A 90 11.95 2.45 -0.74
N GLY A 91 11.13 2.12 0.26
CA GLY A 91 9.85 2.78 0.51
C GLY A 91 8.78 2.53 -0.58
N GLN A 92 8.98 1.52 -1.44
CA GLN A 92 8.09 1.21 -2.56
C GLN A 92 6.92 0.28 -2.17
N ILE A 93 6.45 0.38 -0.92
CA ILE A 93 5.37 -0.44 -0.38
C ILE A 93 4.17 0.48 -0.10
N CYS A 94 2.95 0.05 -0.43
CA CYS A 94 1.74 0.86 -0.15
C CYS A 94 1.59 1.21 1.34
N MET A 95 2.15 0.38 2.21
CA MET A 95 2.22 0.48 3.67
C MET A 95 3.38 1.32 4.23
N THR A 96 4.36 1.73 3.41
CA THR A 96 5.58 2.42 3.89
C THR A 96 5.26 3.60 4.80
N THR A 97 6.00 3.72 5.91
CA THR A 97 5.98 4.87 6.80
C THR A 97 6.47 6.08 6.01
N GLY A 98 5.55 6.94 5.60
CA GLY A 98 5.90 8.21 4.98
C GLY A 98 6.03 9.35 5.99
N ARG A 99 5.71 9.11 7.26
CA ARG A 99 5.60 10.15 8.28
C ARG A 99 5.95 9.66 9.67
N HIS A 100 6.63 10.52 10.41
CA HIS A 100 6.89 10.37 11.83
C HIS A 100 6.23 11.56 12.54
N LEU A 101 5.19 11.28 13.34
CA LEU A 101 4.53 12.30 14.16
C LEU A 101 5.09 12.18 15.58
N VAL A 102 5.93 13.14 15.97
CA VAL A 102 6.76 13.10 17.18
C VAL A 102 6.39 14.27 18.11
N PRO A 103 6.44 14.11 19.44
CA PRO A 103 6.33 15.23 20.38
C PRO A 103 7.42 16.27 20.09
N ALA A 104 7.07 17.56 20.12
CA ALA A 104 7.96 18.64 19.66
C ALA A 104 9.26 18.75 20.48
N ASP A 105 9.20 18.38 21.76
CA ASP A 105 10.31 18.27 22.70
C ASP A 105 11.23 17.04 22.47
N LYS A 106 10.76 16.04 21.72
CA LYS A 106 11.51 14.83 21.33
C LYS A 106 11.93 14.81 19.86
N ALA A 107 11.50 15.79 19.05
CA ALA A 107 11.63 15.76 17.60
C ALA A 107 13.11 15.78 17.11
N GLU A 108 13.96 16.63 17.67
CA GLU A 108 15.37 16.74 17.27
C GLU A 108 16.15 15.45 17.56
N GLU A 109 15.93 14.84 18.72
CA GLU A 109 16.57 13.57 19.11
C GLU A 109 16.09 12.41 18.22
N TYR A 110 14.78 12.34 17.93
CA TYR A 110 14.23 11.31 17.04
C TYR A 110 14.80 11.41 15.62
N VAL A 111 14.87 12.63 15.07
CA VAL A 111 15.45 12.87 13.74
C VAL A 111 16.93 12.49 13.71
N ALA A 112 17.70 12.78 14.76
CA ALA A 112 19.09 12.36 14.85
C ALA A 112 19.24 10.82 14.85
N LYS A 113 18.47 10.10 15.67
CA LYS A 113 18.47 8.62 15.74
C LYS A 113 18.02 7.98 14.43
N LEU A 114 17.02 8.56 13.74
CA LEU A 114 16.56 8.08 12.45
C LEU A 114 17.58 8.34 11.33
N ALA A 115 18.23 9.50 11.33
CA ALA A 115 19.28 9.85 10.37
C ALA A 115 20.55 9.01 10.54
N GLU A 116 20.93 8.66 11.78
CA GLU A 116 22.00 7.70 12.06
C GLU A 116 21.69 6.33 11.43
N LYS A 117 20.50 5.78 11.70
CA LYS A 117 20.04 4.50 11.12
C LYS A 117 20.00 4.56 9.60
N ALA A 118 19.50 5.64 9.01
CA ALA A 118 19.47 5.84 7.55
C ALA A 118 20.90 5.91 6.94
N THR A 119 21.84 6.55 7.62
CA THR A 119 23.26 6.64 7.19
C THR A 119 23.95 5.28 7.23
N ALA A 120 23.55 4.39 8.13
CA ALA A 120 24.13 3.06 8.30
C ALA A 120 23.62 2.02 7.26
N ILE A 121 22.61 2.33 6.45
CA ILE A 121 22.07 1.42 5.44
C ILE A 121 23.06 1.30 4.28
N LYS A 122 23.64 0.10 4.09
CA LYS A 122 24.44 -0.20 2.89
C LYS A 122 23.49 -0.37 1.69
N VAL A 123 23.64 0.49 0.70
CA VAL A 123 22.86 0.50 -0.54
C VAL A 123 23.68 -0.12 -1.68
N GLY A 124 23.07 -0.94 -2.53
CA GLY A 124 23.78 -1.56 -3.66
C GLY A 124 22.98 -2.64 -4.39
N ASP A 125 23.69 -3.56 -5.02
CA ASP A 125 23.11 -4.68 -5.75
C ASP A 125 22.41 -5.67 -4.78
N PRO A 126 21.12 -6.00 -4.96
CA PRO A 126 20.41 -6.93 -4.09
C PRO A 126 20.89 -8.39 -4.19
N GLU A 127 21.76 -8.76 -5.15
CA GLU A 127 22.43 -10.07 -5.17
C GLU A 127 23.57 -10.18 -4.13
N ASP A 128 24.11 -9.05 -3.65
CA ASP A 128 25.07 -9.01 -2.53
C ASP A 128 24.32 -8.85 -1.19
N PRO A 129 24.26 -9.89 -0.34
CA PRO A 129 23.45 -9.88 0.88
C PRO A 129 23.97 -8.94 1.98
N ALA A 130 25.11 -8.26 1.79
CA ALA A 130 25.50 -7.16 2.65
C ALA A 130 24.73 -5.87 2.35
N ASN A 131 24.11 -5.73 1.17
CA ASN A 131 23.29 -4.56 0.81
C ASN A 131 21.88 -4.73 1.40
N ALA A 132 21.54 -3.88 2.37
CA ALA A 132 20.22 -3.86 2.99
C ALA A 132 19.17 -3.11 2.12
N LEU A 133 19.60 -2.42 1.07
CA LEU A 133 18.75 -1.60 0.21
C LEU A 133 19.16 -1.71 -1.26
N GLY A 134 18.17 -1.95 -2.13
CA GLY A 134 18.33 -2.06 -3.58
C GLY A 134 17.99 -0.78 -4.34
N PRO A 135 17.83 -0.84 -5.67
CA PRO A 135 17.41 0.30 -6.50
C PRO A 135 15.89 0.53 -6.45
N VAL A 136 15.43 1.75 -6.74
CA VAL A 136 14.02 1.99 -7.08
C VAL A 136 13.70 1.41 -8.48
N ILE A 137 12.43 1.09 -8.72
CA ILE A 137 11.98 0.26 -9.86
C ILE A 137 12.32 0.85 -11.24
N ASP A 138 12.27 2.17 -11.40
CA ASP A 138 12.58 2.85 -12.65
C ASP A 138 13.06 4.30 -12.44
N ALA A 139 13.64 4.88 -13.50
CA ALA A 139 14.15 6.25 -13.48
C ALA A 139 13.05 7.31 -13.27
N ARG A 140 11.79 7.05 -13.66
CA ARG A 140 10.66 7.97 -13.49
C ARG A 140 10.22 8.05 -12.03
N GLN A 141 10.32 6.97 -11.25
CA GLN A 141 10.10 7.02 -9.80
C GLN A 141 11.27 7.73 -9.11
N ARG A 142 12.51 7.42 -9.49
CA ARG A 142 13.72 8.13 -8.99
C ARG A 142 13.60 9.64 -9.18
N ASP A 143 13.28 10.08 -10.39
CA ASP A 143 13.18 11.51 -10.72
C ASP A 143 12.02 12.17 -9.96
N ARG A 144 10.88 11.48 -9.85
CA ARG A 144 9.74 11.93 -9.03
C ARG A 144 10.09 12.05 -7.53
N ILE A 145 10.89 11.14 -7.00
CA ILE A 145 11.40 11.14 -5.61
C ILE A 145 12.33 12.34 -5.41
N HIS A 146 13.32 12.51 -6.29
CA HIS A 146 14.26 13.62 -6.19
C HIS A 146 13.57 14.98 -6.33
N ASP A 147 12.65 15.14 -7.29
CA ASP A 147 11.79 16.32 -7.43
C ASP A 147 10.98 16.60 -6.16
N LEU A 148 10.52 15.56 -5.43
CA LEU A 148 9.77 15.75 -4.19
C LEU A 148 10.69 16.26 -3.07
N VAL A 149 11.88 15.70 -2.91
CA VAL A 149 12.87 16.16 -1.91
C VAL A 149 13.29 17.60 -2.20
N VAL A 150 13.71 17.90 -3.43
CA VAL A 150 14.14 19.25 -3.86
C VAL A 150 13.06 20.29 -3.56
N ARG A 151 11.82 20.08 -4.04
CA ARG A 151 10.71 21.02 -3.82
C ARG A 151 10.25 21.13 -2.36
N THR A 152 10.64 20.18 -1.51
CA THR A 152 10.33 20.22 -0.06
C THR A 152 11.39 21.04 0.69
N VAL A 153 12.67 20.87 0.33
CA VAL A 153 13.77 21.72 0.82
C VAL A 153 13.62 23.18 0.35
N GLU A 154 13.25 23.41 -0.92
CA GLU A 154 12.92 24.75 -1.46
C GLU A 154 11.80 25.47 -0.69
N ARG A 155 10.95 24.73 0.03
CA ARG A 155 9.86 25.26 0.86
C ARG A 155 10.26 25.48 2.32
N GLY A 156 11.53 25.28 2.67
CA GLY A 156 12.08 25.52 4.01
C GLY A 156 12.13 24.29 4.92
N ALA A 157 11.95 23.07 4.39
CA ALA A 157 12.25 21.86 5.16
C ALA A 157 13.76 21.67 5.32
N ALA A 158 14.20 21.19 6.49
CA ALA A 158 15.59 20.81 6.72
C ALA A 158 15.82 19.37 6.25
N LEU A 159 16.82 19.15 5.39
CA LEU A 159 17.25 17.82 4.97
C LEU A 159 18.29 17.28 5.96
N ALA A 160 17.94 16.25 6.73
CA ALA A 160 18.84 15.66 7.73
C ALA A 160 19.95 14.79 7.09
N VAL A 161 19.61 14.01 6.05
CA VAL A 161 20.52 13.09 5.36
C VAL A 161 20.02 12.78 3.94
N GLY A 162 20.93 12.42 3.03
CA GLY A 162 20.58 11.93 1.68
C GLY A 162 20.27 13.04 0.66
N GLY A 163 19.16 12.89 -0.08
CA GLY A 163 18.69 13.84 -1.12
C GLY A 163 19.38 13.75 -2.48
N SER A 164 20.62 13.27 -2.54
CA SER A 164 21.30 12.87 -3.78
C SER A 164 20.90 11.46 -4.22
N TYR A 165 21.22 11.11 -5.48
CA TYR A 165 21.08 9.75 -6.01
C TYR A 165 22.24 9.39 -6.94
N GLU A 166 22.51 8.09 -7.11
CA GLU A 166 23.35 7.54 -8.18
C GLU A 166 22.57 6.40 -8.86
N GLY A 167 22.59 6.34 -10.20
CA GLY A 167 21.86 5.31 -10.94
C GLY A 167 20.34 5.32 -10.65
N LEU A 168 19.88 4.34 -9.85
CA LEU A 168 18.51 4.20 -9.33
C LEU A 168 18.45 4.15 -7.79
N PHE A 169 19.50 4.58 -7.09
CA PHE A 169 19.64 4.53 -5.63
C PHE A 169 19.47 5.93 -5.02
N GLY A 170 18.48 6.15 -4.15
CA GLY A 170 18.20 7.44 -3.52
C GLY A 170 17.18 7.37 -2.37
N ALA A 171 17.03 8.45 -1.60
CA ALA A 171 16.24 8.51 -0.35
C ALA A 171 14.91 9.30 -0.48
N ILE A 172 13.95 9.07 0.44
CA ILE A 172 12.56 9.56 0.39
C ILE A 172 12.10 10.08 1.77
N GLU A 173 11.27 11.14 1.81
CA GLU A 173 10.54 11.63 3.01
C GLU A 173 9.20 12.32 2.61
N LEU A 174 8.18 12.41 3.50
CA LEU A 174 6.77 12.62 3.08
C LEU A 174 5.81 13.26 4.17
N ALA A 175 4.58 13.69 3.79
CA ALA A 175 3.52 14.31 4.64
C ALA A 175 2.06 13.95 4.16
N GLU A 176 0.90 14.08 4.84
CA GLU A 176 0.42 14.73 6.09
C GLU A 176 -0.90 14.05 6.64
N ARG A 177 -1.17 14.08 7.98
CA ARG A 177 -2.40 13.69 8.76
C ARG A 177 -3.12 12.33 8.54
N ILE A 178 -3.80 11.79 9.57
CA ILE A 178 -4.19 10.35 9.66
C ILE A 178 -5.70 10.11 9.75
N GLU A 179 -6.21 9.26 8.85
CA GLU A 179 -7.25 8.23 9.10
C GLU A 179 -6.81 6.99 8.29
N SER A 180 -6.75 5.80 8.88
CA SER A 180 -6.11 4.60 8.29
C SER A 180 -7.02 3.36 8.31
N GLY A 181 -6.75 2.38 7.45
CA GLY A 181 -7.44 1.08 7.40
C GLY A 181 -6.83 -0.01 8.28
N ALA A 182 -5.54 0.15 8.61
CA ALA A 182 -4.75 -0.68 9.54
C ALA A 182 -3.97 0.24 10.51
N VAL A 183 -3.73 -0.24 11.73
CA VAL A 183 -2.99 0.44 12.80
C VAL A 183 -2.28 -0.61 13.65
N HIS A 184 -0.97 -0.48 13.82
CA HIS A 184 -0.13 -1.36 14.63
C HIS A 184 0.37 -0.55 15.84
N ILE A 185 0.55 -1.18 17.00
CA ILE A 185 0.91 -0.52 18.26
C ILE A 185 2.23 -1.07 18.75
N ASN A 186 3.20 -0.19 18.99
CA ASN A 186 4.61 -0.53 19.29
C ASN A 186 5.28 -1.36 18.18
N ASP A 187 4.83 -1.19 16.94
CA ASP A 187 5.33 -1.84 15.74
C ASP A 187 5.40 -0.82 14.58
N GLN A 188 6.01 -1.23 13.47
CA GLN A 188 6.15 -0.46 12.24
C GLN A 188 4.92 -0.63 11.32
N THR A 189 4.87 0.11 10.19
CA THR A 189 3.63 0.20 9.38
C THR A 189 3.49 -0.83 8.26
N VAL A 190 4.53 -1.61 7.96
CA VAL A 190 4.57 -2.61 6.89
C VAL A 190 4.39 -4.01 7.47
N ASP A 191 3.15 -4.42 7.62
CA ASP A 191 2.77 -5.70 8.22
C ASP A 191 1.45 -6.21 7.59
N ASP A 192 1.41 -7.50 7.26
CA ASP A 192 0.30 -8.17 6.58
C ASP A 192 0.25 -9.65 6.97
N GLU A 193 -0.89 -10.08 7.53
CA GLU A 193 -1.19 -11.49 7.79
C GLU A 193 -2.35 -11.94 6.91
N ALA A 194 -2.23 -13.09 6.24
CA ALA A 194 -3.29 -13.63 5.38
C ALA A 194 -4.63 -13.92 6.09
N VAL A 195 -4.66 -13.94 7.44
CA VAL A 195 -5.88 -14.07 8.26
C VAL A 195 -6.46 -12.72 8.71
N ALA A 196 -5.67 -11.65 8.66
CA ALA A 196 -6.08 -10.29 9.02
C ALA A 196 -6.75 -9.58 7.82
N PRO A 197 -7.70 -8.65 8.05
CA PRO A 197 -8.42 -8.00 6.97
C PRO A 197 -7.64 -6.76 6.45
N PHE A 198 -6.74 -6.97 5.49
CA PHE A 198 -5.97 -5.91 4.82
C PHE A 198 -6.87 -5.01 3.96
N GLY A 199 -6.74 -3.69 4.09
CA GLY A 199 -7.27 -2.77 3.07
C GLY A 199 -7.39 -1.29 3.46
N GLY A 200 -7.28 -0.41 2.46
CA GLY A 200 -7.24 1.04 2.63
C GLY A 200 -8.60 1.75 2.77
N VAL A 201 -8.59 2.93 3.43
CA VAL A 201 -9.75 3.84 3.53
C VAL A 201 -9.58 5.09 2.67
N LYS A 202 -10.67 5.87 2.48
CA LYS A 202 -10.72 7.15 1.74
C LYS A 202 -10.25 7.09 0.27
N ALA A 203 -8.95 7.23 0.07
CA ALA A 203 -8.26 7.33 -1.21
C ALA A 203 -7.22 6.21 -1.40
N SER A 204 -7.03 5.40 -0.35
CA SER A 204 -6.23 4.17 -0.34
C SER A 204 -7.09 2.92 -0.60
N GLY A 205 -8.42 3.04 -0.72
CA GLY A 205 -9.25 1.93 -1.19
C GLY A 205 -10.76 2.21 -1.25
N THR A 206 -11.53 1.23 -1.73
CA THR A 206 -13.01 1.31 -1.87
C THR A 206 -13.80 0.64 -0.73
N GLY A 207 -13.12 0.11 0.30
CA GLY A 207 -13.78 -0.39 1.52
C GLY A 207 -14.10 -1.90 1.54
N GLY A 208 -13.91 -2.61 0.43
CA GLY A 208 -13.63 -4.06 0.48
C GLY A 208 -12.24 -4.30 1.10
N ARG A 209 -11.92 -5.55 1.45
CA ARG A 209 -10.64 -5.92 2.08
C ARG A 209 -10.18 -7.31 1.63
N PHE A 210 -8.87 -7.50 1.54
CA PHE A 210 -8.22 -8.81 1.41
C PHE A 210 -8.02 -9.48 2.77
N GLY A 211 -7.60 -10.75 2.74
CA GLY A 211 -7.31 -11.55 3.92
C GLY A 211 -8.55 -12.01 4.70
N GLY A 212 -8.35 -13.00 5.57
CA GLY A 212 -9.39 -13.55 6.47
C GLY A 212 -10.72 -13.87 5.77
N SER A 213 -11.83 -13.61 6.47
CA SER A 213 -13.18 -13.76 5.92
C SER A 213 -13.59 -12.64 4.95
N ALA A 214 -12.94 -11.47 4.99
CA ALA A 214 -13.32 -10.32 4.15
C ALA A 214 -13.10 -10.56 2.65
N SER A 215 -12.17 -11.46 2.31
CA SER A 215 -12.01 -11.96 0.94
C SER A 215 -13.27 -12.66 0.42
N LEU A 216 -14.05 -13.32 1.29
CA LEU A 216 -15.28 -14.01 0.89
C LEU A 216 -16.37 -13.00 0.50
N ASP A 217 -16.57 -11.94 1.29
CA ASP A 217 -17.52 -10.86 0.97
C ASP A 217 -17.13 -10.13 -0.34
N THR A 218 -15.83 -10.04 -0.63
CA THR A 218 -15.30 -9.44 -1.85
C THR A 218 -15.53 -10.32 -3.10
N PHE A 219 -15.31 -11.64 -3.01
CA PHE A 219 -15.31 -12.55 -4.17
C PHE A 219 -16.52 -13.50 -4.27
N SER A 220 -17.52 -13.40 -3.38
CA SER A 220 -18.79 -14.14 -3.47
C SER A 220 -20.01 -13.21 -3.53
N GLU A 221 -21.19 -13.76 -3.85
CA GLU A 221 -22.48 -13.04 -3.82
C GLU A 221 -23.46 -13.75 -2.88
N VAL A 222 -24.19 -12.97 -2.08
CA VAL A 222 -25.07 -13.49 -1.03
C VAL A 222 -26.47 -13.75 -1.59
N GLN A 223 -26.79 -15.02 -1.85
CA GLN A 223 -28.15 -15.44 -2.22
C GLN A 223 -29.00 -15.78 -0.98
N TRP A 224 -29.90 -14.88 -0.59
CA TRP A 224 -30.93 -15.21 0.40
C TRP A 224 -32.02 -16.10 -0.22
N VAL A 225 -32.32 -17.22 0.42
CA VAL A 225 -33.36 -18.17 -0.01
C VAL A 225 -34.29 -18.48 1.16
N THR A 226 -35.60 -18.36 0.93
CA THR A 226 -36.66 -18.76 1.87
C THR A 226 -37.52 -19.85 1.25
N ALA A 227 -37.82 -20.91 2.00
CA ALA A 227 -38.75 -21.95 1.61
C ALA A 227 -39.86 -22.11 2.66
N GLN A 228 -41.09 -22.32 2.21
CA GLN A 228 -42.26 -22.64 3.05
C GLN A 228 -42.89 -23.94 2.54
N THR A 229 -43.41 -24.77 3.44
CA THR A 229 -44.08 -26.04 3.09
C THR A 229 -45.52 -25.86 2.61
N SER A 230 -46.12 -24.69 2.85
CA SER A 230 -47.43 -24.26 2.38
C SER A 230 -47.42 -22.77 2.09
N ILE A 231 -48.29 -22.29 1.21
CA ILE A 231 -48.48 -20.86 0.96
C ILE A 231 -49.17 -20.24 2.19
N GLU A 232 -48.53 -19.25 2.80
CA GLU A 232 -49.08 -18.51 3.94
C GLU A 232 -50.28 -17.63 3.54
N ARG A 233 -51.17 -17.34 4.50
CA ARG A 233 -52.29 -16.40 4.30
C ARG A 233 -51.82 -14.95 4.41
N TYR A 234 -51.78 -14.28 3.26
CA TYR A 234 -51.63 -12.83 3.17
C TYR A 234 -52.90 -12.10 3.64
N PRO A 235 -52.81 -10.82 4.06
CA PRO A 235 -53.89 -10.12 4.75
C PRO A 235 -55.03 -9.60 3.85
N PHE A 236 -55.09 -10.01 2.58
CA PHE A 236 -56.11 -9.66 1.59
C PHE A 236 -56.25 -10.78 0.55
#